data_AF-A0A7V5H3K7-F1
#
_entry.id   AF-A0A7V5H3K7-F1
#
_cell.length_a   1.000
_cell.length_b   1.000
_cell.length_c   1.000
_cell.angle_alpha   90.00
_cell.angle_beta   90.00
_cell.angle_gamma   90.00
#
_symmetry.space_group_name_H-M   'P 1'
#
loop_
_entity.id
_entity.type
_entity.pdbx_description
1 polymer ?
#
loop_
_entity_poly.entity_id
_entity_poly.type
_entity_poly.pdbx_seq_one_letter_code
_entity_poly.pdbx_strand_id
1 'polypeptide(L)' 'MKFFIDTANIEQIKEAASLGVLDGVTTNPTLVSKEKGEPREIYRAICEIVDGPVSAEAVSLDADGMVKEGRELAAIHDNI' A
#
# COMPACT_ATOMS: atom_id res chain seq x y z
N MET A 1 18.53 -3.16 -9.09
CA MET A 1 17.16 -3.11 -9.67
C MET A 1 16.20 -3.42 -8.52
N LYS A 2 15.06 -2.73 -8.43
CA LYS A 2 14.07 -3.00 -7.38
C LYS A 2 12.83 -3.67 -7.98
N PHE A 3 12.18 -4.56 -7.23
CA PHE A 3 10.99 -5.30 -7.64
C PHE A 3 9.83 -5.01 -6.71
N PHE A 4 8.77 -4.44 -7.26
CA PHE A 4 7.56 -4.08 -6.53
C PHE A 4 6.42 -4.95 -7.04
N ILE A 5 5.56 -5.41 -6.14
CA ILE A 5 4.33 -6.13 -6.51
C ILE A 5 3.15 -5.14 -6.53
N ASP A 6 2.30 -5.26 -7.55
CA ASP A 6 1.12 -4.40 -7.72
C ASP A 6 -0.15 -5.13 -7.29
N THR A 7 -0.42 -5.13 -5.99
CA THR A 7 -1.57 -5.80 -5.39
C THR A 7 -1.86 -5.25 -4.00
N ALA A 8 -3.12 -5.37 -3.56
CA ALA A 8 -3.50 -5.19 -2.15
C ALA A 8 -3.76 -6.53 -1.45
N ASN A 9 -3.64 -7.65 -2.18
CA ASN A 9 -3.94 -8.97 -1.65
C ASN A 9 -2.82 -9.45 -0.71
N ILE A 10 -3.16 -9.60 0.57
CA ILE A 10 -2.19 -9.94 1.63
C ILE A 10 -1.48 -11.28 1.37
N GLU A 11 -2.15 -12.29 0.82
CA GLU A 11 -1.54 -13.59 0.60
C GLU A 11 -0.53 -13.56 -0.56
N GLN A 12 -0.83 -12.82 -1.64
CA GLN A 12 0.13 -12.60 -2.73
C GLN A 12 1.38 -11.84 -2.25
N ILE A 13 1.20 -10.87 -1.36
CA ILE A 13 2.31 -10.08 -0.80
C ILE A 13 3.20 -10.95 0.07
N LYS A 14 2.62 -11.81 0.93
CA LYS A 14 3.38 -12.80 1.72
C LYS A 14 4.15 -13.78 0.83
N GLU A 15 3.51 -14.28 -0.22
CA GLU A 15 4.17 -15.19 -1.16
C GLU A 15 5.36 -14.50 -1.82
N ALA A 16 5.19 -13.29 -2.36
CA ALA A 16 6.26 -12.53 -2.98
C ALA A 16 7.39 -12.17 -2.00
N ALA A 17 7.06 -11.80 -0.77
CA ALA A 17 8.04 -11.55 0.29
C ALA A 17 8.85 -12.82 0.63
N SER A 18 8.20 -13.99 0.65
CA SER A 18 8.85 -15.28 0.94
C SER A 18 9.90 -15.69 -0.10
N LEU A 19 9.79 -15.16 -1.33
CA LEU A 19 10.79 -15.37 -2.39
C LEU A 19 12.09 -14.58 -2.15
N GLY A 20 12.08 -13.61 -1.22
CA GLY A 20 13.25 -12.80 -0.85
C GLY A 20 13.66 -11.76 -1.90
N VAL A 21 12.78 -11.43 -2.85
CA VAL A 21 13.05 -10.48 -3.93
C VAL A 21 12.17 -9.23 -3.89
N LEU A 22 11.25 -9.13 -2.92
CA LEU A 22 10.27 -8.05 -2.85
C LEU A 22 10.86 -6.81 -2.16
N ASP A 23 10.96 -5.71 -2.90
CA ASP A 23 11.49 -4.43 -2.41
C ASP A 23 10.40 -3.42 -1.99
N GLY A 24 9.13 -3.67 -2.33
CA GLY A 24 8.03 -2.74 -2.08
C GLY A 24 6.70 -3.20 -2.68
N VAL A 25 5.64 -2.44 -2.41
CA VAL A 25 4.28 -2.71 -2.90
C VAL A 25 3.71 -1.44 -3.53
N THR A 26 3.04 -1.58 -4.67
CA THR A 26 2.16 -0.54 -5.20
C THR A 26 0.71 -0.96 -5.03
N THR A 27 -0.13 0.01 -4.67
CA THR A 27 -1.58 -0.17 -4.62
C THR A 27 -2.26 0.96 -5.38
N ASN A 28 -3.55 0.80 -5.59
CA ASN A 28 -4.45 1.85 -6.07
C ASN A 28 -5.84 1.60 -5.48
N PRO A 29 -6.78 2.55 -5.58
CA PRO A 29 -8.10 2.42 -4.97
C PRO A 29 -8.87 1.20 -5.46
N THR A 30 -8.67 0.79 -6.72
CA THR A 30 -9.34 -0.38 -7.29
C THR A 30 -8.83 -1.68 -6.67
N LEU A 31 -7.51 -1.82 -6.47
CA LEU A 31 -6.93 -3.00 -5.83
C LEU A 31 -7.41 -3.11 -4.38
N VAL A 32 -7.34 -2.01 -3.62
CA VAL A 32 -7.78 -1.99 -2.22
C VAL A 32 -9.28 -2.28 -2.09
N SER A 33 -10.11 -1.77 -3.00
CA SER A 33 -11.57 -2.02 -2.98
C SER A 33 -11.98 -3.48 -3.21
N LYS A 34 -11.10 -4.31 -3.77
CA LYS A 34 -11.35 -5.74 -4.00
C LYS A 34 -11.08 -6.58 -2.75
N GLU A 35 -10.32 -6.04 -1.81
CA GLU A 35 -9.98 -6.70 -0.56
C GLU A 35 -11.07 -6.46 0.50
N LYS A 36 -11.12 -7.34 1.50
CA LYS A 36 -12.09 -7.23 2.58
C LYS A 36 -11.49 -6.50 3.78
N GLY A 37 -12.19 -5.50 4.27
CA GLY A 37 -11.84 -4.78 5.50
C GLY A 37 -11.67 -3.28 5.28
N GLU A 38 -11.27 -2.60 6.34
CA GLU A 38 -11.02 -1.16 6.29
C GLU A 38 -9.69 -0.88 5.57
N PRO A 39 -9.64 0.05 4.60
CA PRO A 39 -8.42 0.38 3.84
C PRO A 39 -7.21 0.65 4.73
N ARG A 40 -7.41 1.35 5.85
CA ARG A 40 -6.33 1.68 6.80
C ARG A 40 -5.68 0.43 7.41
N GLU A 41 -6.47 -0.60 7.72
CA GLU A 41 -5.96 -1.85 8.28
C GLU A 41 -5.29 -2.70 7.21
N ILE A 42 -5.79 -2.67 5.97
CA ILE A 42 -5.13 -3.32 4.83
C ILE A 42 -3.74 -2.73 4.63
N TYR A 43 -3.62 -1.39 4.60
CA TYR A 43 -2.32 -0.72 4.46
C TYR A 43 -1.34 -1.05 5.59
N ARG A 44 -1.80 -1.09 6.85
CA ARG A 44 -0.95 -1.51 7.97
C ARG A 44 -0.47 -2.95 7.80
N ALA A 45 -1.36 -3.87 7.45
CA ALA A 45 -1.00 -5.27 7.24
C ALA A 45 0.03 -5.43 6.12
N ILE A 46 -0.06 -4.63 5.04
CA ILE A 46 0.96 -4.62 3.97
C ILE A 46 2.31 -4.14 4.52
N CYS A 47 2.33 -3.05 5.29
CA CYS A 47 3.56 -2.50 5.87
C CYS A 47 4.21 -3.44 6.92
N GLU A 48 3.42 -4.26 7.62
CA GLU A 48 3.92 -5.27 8.55
C GLU A 48 4.60 -6.45 7.84
N ILE A 49 4.31 -6.67 6.55
CA ILE A 49 4.90 -7.76 5.75
C ILE A 49 6.12 -7.26 4.96
N VAL A 50 6.12 -5.99 4.56
CA VAL A 50 7.12 -5.43 3.65
C VAL A 50 7.87 -4.28 4.32
N ASP A 51 9.16 -4.50 4.57
CA ASP A 51 10.07 -3.49 5.13
C ASP A 51 10.34 -2.30 4.19
N GLY A 52 9.96 -2.42 2.91
CA GLY A 52 10.15 -1.42 1.87
C GLY A 52 8.95 -0.50 1.63
N PRO A 53 9.04 0.41 0.63
CA PRO A 53 7.99 1.39 0.35
C PRO A 53 6.66 0.76 -0.06
N VAL A 54 5.56 1.34 0.42
CA VAL A 54 4.18 0.96 0.10
C VAL A 54 3.45 2.17 -0.47
N SER A 55 3.17 2.17 -1.77
CA SER A 55 2.45 3.28 -2.40
C SER A 55 0.95 3.18 -2.14
N ALA A 56 0.37 4.21 -1.52
CA ALA A 56 -1.06 4.39 -1.32
C ALA A 56 -1.54 5.66 -2.07
N GLU A 57 -2.62 5.56 -2.83
CA GLU A 57 -3.09 6.64 -3.72
C GLU A 57 -4.19 7.47 -3.08
N ALA A 58 -4.09 8.80 -3.22
CA ALA A 58 -5.20 9.73 -2.95
C ALA A 58 -6.30 9.56 -4.01
N VAL A 59 -7.54 9.89 -3.66
CA VAL A 59 -8.71 9.79 -4.55
C VAL A 59 -9.27 11.15 -4.96
N SER A 60 -8.99 12.18 -4.17
CA SER A 60 -9.36 13.56 -4.49
C SER A 60 -8.76 14.01 -5.83
N LEU A 61 -9.50 14.85 -6.55
CA LEU A 61 -9.10 15.37 -7.87
C LEU A 61 -8.56 16.80 -7.82
N ASP A 62 -8.73 17.49 -6.69
CA ASP A 62 -8.14 18.80 -6.44
C ASP A 62 -6.88 18.70 -5.57
N ALA A 63 -5.99 19.68 -5.71
CA ALA A 63 -4.69 19.67 -5.04
C ALA A 63 -4.80 19.66 -3.52
N ASP A 64 -5.75 20.42 -2.94
CA ASP A 64 -5.90 20.53 -1.49
C ASP A 64 -6.40 19.20 -0.90
N GLY A 65 -7.37 18.56 -1.57
CA GLY A 65 -7.85 17.22 -1.25
C GLY A 65 -6.74 16.17 -1.32
N MET A 66 -5.97 16.15 -2.42
CA MET A 66 -4.84 15.21 -2.59
C MET A 66 -3.79 15.37 -1.47
N VAL A 67 -3.43 16.61 -1.11
CA VAL A 67 -2.44 16.87 -0.06
C VAL A 67 -2.98 16.46 1.31
N LYS A 68 -4.26 16.69 1.59
CA LYS A 68 -4.89 16.27 2.85
C LYS A 68 -4.90 14.74 2.98
N GLU A 69 -5.41 14.05 1.97
CA GLU A 69 -5.48 12.58 1.95
C GLU A 69 -4.08 11.96 2.00
N GLY A 70 -3.11 12.50 1.26
CA GLY A 70 -1.72 12.05 1.31
C GLY A 70 -1.12 12.12 2.71
N ARG A 71 -1.41 13.18 3.49
CA ARG A 71 -0.96 13.28 4.89
C ARG A 71 -1.64 12.25 5.80
N GLU A 72 -2.92 11.97 5.57
CA GLU A 72 -3.68 10.97 6.34
C GLU A 72 -3.17 9.54 6.06
N LEU A 73 -2.79 9.26 4.81
CA LEU A 73 -2.18 8.01 4.36
C LEU A 73 -0.76 7.85 4.93
N ALA A 74 0.10 8.88 4.82
CA ALA A 74 1.46 8.86 5.38
C ALA A 74 1.46 8.69 6.92
N ALA A 75 0.39 9.11 7.60
CA ALA A 75 0.23 8.88 9.04
C ALA A 75 -0.16 7.44 9.42
N ILE A 76 -0.27 6.51 8.45
CA ILE A 76 -0.57 5.09 8.72
C ILE A 76 0.68 4.35 9.18
N HIS A 77 1.81 4.56 8.48
CA HIS A 77 3.08 3.89 8.72
C HIS A 77 4.21 4.65 8.03
N ASP A 78 5.44 4.59 8.56
CA ASP A 78 6.63 5.25 8.00
C ASP A 78 7.04 4.77 6.57
N ASN A 79 6.40 3.69 6.09
CA ASN A 79 6.66 3.10 4.77
C ASN A 79 5.70 3.60 3.68
N ILE A 80 4.72 4.45 4.05
CA ILE A 80 3.71 5.03 3.15
C ILE A 80 4.06 6.48 2.83
#